data_AF-A0A2S9H2W5-F1
#
_entry.id   AF-A0A2S9H2W5-F1
#
_cell.length_a   1.000
_cell.length_b   1.000
_cell.length_c   1.000
_cell.angle_alpha   90.00
_cell.angle_beta   90.00
_cell.angle_gamma   90.00
#
_symmetry.space_group_name_H-M   'P 1'
#
loop_
_entity.id
_entity.type
_entity.pdbx_description
1 polymer ?
#
loop_
_entity_poly.entity_id
_entity_poly.type
_entity_poly.pdbx_seq_one_letter_code
_entity_poly.pdbx_strand_id
1 'polypeptide(L)'
;MKSKFCATYVLAGCFLASMLSACGGGGSGSIPDSSPAVLAPGATYTMQQNNSVLVPAGTTVSANGTTVTVAGSNTTTNTTNGAVVVVPTTATGPANNTVTTE
;
A
#
# COMPACT_ATOMS: atom_id res chain seq x y z
N MET A 1 -8.76 1.95 -35.23
CA MET A 1 -9.55 1.72 -34.00
C MET A 1 -10.74 0.87 -34.37
N LYS A 2 -10.79 -0.39 -33.92
CA LYS A 2 -11.82 -1.37 -34.31
C LYS A 2 -12.59 -1.77 -33.05
N SER A 3 -13.83 -1.32 -32.96
CA SER A 3 -14.82 -1.74 -31.98
C SER A 3 -15.32 -3.15 -32.31
N LYS A 4 -15.50 -3.99 -31.29
CA LYS A 4 -16.31 -5.21 -31.37
C LYS A 4 -17.16 -5.30 -30.10
N PHE A 5 -18.44 -5.06 -30.28
CA PHE A 5 -19.50 -5.44 -29.34
C PHE A 5 -19.99 -6.85 -29.69
N CYS A 6 -20.58 -7.48 -28.68
CA CYS A 6 -21.60 -8.53 -28.74
C CYS A 6 -21.12 -9.99 -28.81
N ALA A 7 -21.37 -10.75 -27.74
CA ALA A 7 -22.13 -11.99 -27.84
C ALA A 7 -22.56 -12.47 -26.44
N THR A 8 -23.79 -12.10 -26.11
CA THR A 8 -24.65 -12.71 -25.11
C THR A 8 -25.03 -14.14 -25.53
N TYR A 9 -24.82 -15.12 -24.65
CA TYR A 9 -25.49 -16.44 -24.58
C TYR A 9 -25.44 -16.82 -23.08
N VAL A 10 -26.41 -16.53 -22.21
CA VAL A 10 -27.82 -16.92 -22.12
C VAL A 10 -28.02 -18.44 -22.05
N LEU A 11 -28.40 -18.86 -20.83
CA LEU A 11 -29.13 -20.06 -20.39
C LEU A 11 -28.36 -21.40 -20.21
N ALA A 12 -28.15 -21.83 -18.95
CA ALA A 12 -28.97 -22.90 -18.33
C ALA A 12 -28.41 -23.36 -16.95
N GLY A 13 -29.24 -23.27 -15.89
CA GLY A 13 -29.06 -23.94 -14.57
C GLY A 13 -28.52 -23.04 -13.46
N CYS A 14 -29.29 -22.17 -12.80
CA CYS A 14 -30.35 -22.38 -11.79
C CYS A 14 -29.88 -22.91 -10.42
N PHE A 15 -29.79 -21.97 -9.47
CA PHE A 15 -30.02 -22.12 -8.01
C PHE A 15 -28.97 -22.85 -7.14
N LEU A 16 -28.17 -22.07 -6.40
CA LEU A 16 -28.35 -21.89 -4.95
C LEU A 16 -27.49 -20.71 -4.44
N ALA A 17 -28.18 -19.67 -3.93
CA ALA A 17 -27.82 -18.81 -2.79
C ALA A 17 -26.48 -18.02 -2.81
N SER A 18 -26.33 -16.79 -2.31
CA SER A 18 -27.17 -15.75 -1.71
C SER A 18 -26.16 -14.68 -1.27
N MET A 19 -26.43 -13.41 -1.55
CA MET A 19 -25.86 -12.20 -0.91
C MET A 19 -24.37 -11.85 -1.18
N LEU A 20 -24.12 -10.86 -2.04
CA LEU A 20 -23.48 -9.60 -1.60
C LEU A 20 -23.68 -8.47 -2.64
N SER A 21 -24.92 -8.06 -2.81
CA SER A 21 -25.26 -6.79 -3.46
C SER A 21 -25.24 -5.69 -2.41
N ALA A 22 -24.14 -4.93 -2.33
CA ALA A 22 -24.11 -3.53 -1.87
C ALA A 22 -22.65 -3.05 -1.78
N CYS A 23 -22.07 -2.57 -2.89
CA CYS A 23 -21.17 -1.43 -2.78
C CYS A 23 -21.98 -0.24 -3.30
N GLY A 24 -22.70 0.37 -2.37
CA GLY A 24 -23.47 1.58 -2.62
C GLY A 24 -22.53 2.70 -3.04
N GLY A 25 -22.89 3.38 -4.13
CA GLY A 25 -22.33 4.66 -4.45
C GLY A 25 -22.82 5.76 -3.52
N GLY A 26 -22.10 6.88 -3.52
CA GLY A 26 -22.62 8.18 -3.10
C GLY A 26 -21.83 8.82 -1.99
N GLY A 27 -20.98 9.79 -2.35
CA GLY A 27 -20.31 10.64 -1.38
C GLY A 27 -19.13 11.39 -1.96
N SER A 28 -19.41 12.42 -2.77
CA SER A 28 -18.42 13.42 -3.19
C SER A 28 -17.84 14.10 -1.95
N GLY A 29 -16.63 13.71 -1.62
CA GLY A 29 -15.85 14.22 -0.51
C GLY A 29 -14.57 13.41 -0.48
N SER A 30 -13.66 13.69 -1.42
CA SER A 30 -12.32 13.13 -1.43
C SER A 30 -11.55 13.72 -0.23
N ILE A 31 -11.87 13.24 0.97
CA ILE A 31 -10.85 13.10 2.00
C ILE A 31 -9.75 12.28 1.34
N PRO A 32 -8.51 12.78 1.20
CA PRO A 32 -7.44 11.91 0.78
C PRO A 32 -7.45 10.76 1.78
N ASP A 33 -7.73 9.55 1.29
CA ASP A 33 -7.43 8.33 2.00
C ASP A 33 -5.90 8.35 2.13
N SER A 34 -5.39 9.06 3.14
CA SER A 34 -3.97 9.22 3.43
C SER A 34 -3.49 7.95 4.13
N SER A 35 -4.00 6.80 3.70
CA SER A 35 -3.50 5.51 4.10
C SER A 35 -2.05 5.43 3.60
N PRO A 36 -1.08 5.27 4.50
CA PRO A 36 0.32 5.22 4.12
C PRO A 36 0.58 4.15 3.06
N ALA A 37 1.36 4.49 2.03
CA ALA A 37 1.64 3.57 0.95
C ALA A 37 2.43 2.36 1.46
N VAL A 38 1.98 1.14 1.13
CA VAL A 38 2.65 -0.09 1.55
C VAL A 38 3.79 -0.43 0.59
N LEU A 39 5.02 -0.56 1.11
CA LEU A 39 6.18 -0.98 0.32
C LEU A 39 6.37 -2.49 0.38
N ALA A 40 6.44 -3.11 -0.81
CA ALA A 40 6.71 -4.53 -0.95
C ALA A 40 8.19 -4.86 -0.69
N PRO A 41 8.54 -6.13 -0.37
CA PRO A 41 9.92 -6.58 -0.28
C PRO A 41 10.71 -6.32 -1.57
N GLY A 42 11.95 -5.85 -1.44
CA GLY A 42 12.79 -5.43 -2.56
C GLY A 42 12.49 -4.01 -3.08
N ALA A 43 11.48 -3.32 -2.54
CA ALA A 43 11.21 -1.95 -2.93
C ALA A 43 12.24 -0.98 -2.35
N THR A 44 12.59 0.03 -3.14
CA THR A 44 13.30 1.22 -2.68
C THR A 44 12.40 2.42 -2.89
N TYR A 45 12.26 3.26 -1.87
CA TYR A 45 11.38 4.41 -1.90
C TYR A 45 12.09 5.63 -1.33
N THR A 46 12.03 6.75 -2.05
CA THR A 46 12.53 8.04 -1.53
C THR A 46 11.37 8.79 -0.90
N MET A 47 11.47 9.04 0.40
CA MET A 47 10.49 9.75 1.19
C MET A 47 10.41 11.21 0.78
N GLN A 48 9.19 11.66 0.51
CA GLN A 48 8.86 13.06 0.31
C GLN A 48 8.37 13.67 1.63
N GLN A 49 8.35 15.00 1.71
CA GLN A 49 7.82 15.71 2.88
C GLN A 49 6.34 15.37 3.13
N ASN A 50 5.95 15.29 4.41
CA ASN A 50 4.60 14.98 4.86
C ASN A 50 4.04 13.67 4.29
N ASN A 51 4.92 12.71 4.01
CA ASN A 51 4.53 11.41 3.49
C ASN A 51 4.80 10.29 4.49
N SER A 52 3.96 9.27 4.46
CA SER A 52 4.07 8.10 5.32
C SER A 52 3.97 6.83 4.48
N VAL A 53 4.79 5.83 4.80
CA VAL A 53 4.80 4.52 4.16
C VAL A 53 4.76 3.40 5.19
N LEU A 54 4.10 2.30 4.85
CA LEU A 54 4.08 1.09 5.65
C LEU A 54 5.12 0.11 5.14
N VAL A 55 5.91 -0.43 6.06
CA VAL A 55 7.03 -1.31 5.73
C VAL A 55 7.06 -2.53 6.67
N PRO A 56 7.51 -3.69 6.18
CA PRO A 56 7.73 -4.86 7.03
C PRO A 56 8.96 -4.68 7.94
N ALA A 57 9.08 -5.54 8.95
CA ALA A 57 10.29 -5.63 9.76
C ALA A 57 11.51 -6.02 8.89
N GLY A 58 12.68 -5.55 9.27
CA GLY A 58 13.93 -5.67 8.50
C GLY A 58 14.16 -4.55 7.50
N THR A 59 13.20 -3.62 7.35
CA THR A 59 13.37 -2.45 6.47
C THR A 59 14.48 -1.54 6.97
N THR A 60 15.28 -1.03 6.05
CA THR A 60 16.37 -0.10 6.34
C THR A 60 15.99 1.29 5.86
N VAL A 61 16.06 2.29 6.73
CA VAL A 61 15.78 3.69 6.41
C VAL A 61 17.09 4.46 6.50
N SER A 62 17.50 5.11 5.42
CA SER A 62 18.71 5.94 5.36
C SER A 62 18.35 7.40 5.16
N ALA A 63 18.82 8.28 6.04
CA ALA A 63 18.58 9.72 5.95
C ALA A 63 19.85 10.48 6.35
N ASN A 64 20.31 11.41 5.51
CA ASN A 64 21.49 12.25 5.77
C ASN A 64 22.74 11.46 6.24
N GLY A 65 22.97 10.28 5.66
CA GLY A 65 24.10 9.41 6.02
C GLY A 65 23.92 8.59 7.30
N THR A 66 22.78 8.72 8.00
CA THR A 66 22.41 7.86 9.12
C THR A 66 21.50 6.74 8.63
N THR A 67 21.73 5.51 9.07
CA THR A 67 20.94 4.35 8.69
C THR A 67 20.30 3.71 9.92
N VAL A 68 18.98 3.54 9.87
CA VAL A 68 18.17 2.92 10.92
C VAL A 68 17.54 1.66 10.37
N THR A 69 17.62 0.56 11.11
CA THR A 69 16.91 -0.69 10.76
C THR A 69 15.65 -0.81 11.59
N VAL A 70 14.52 -0.99 10.92
CA VAL A 70 13.21 -1.23 11.53
C VAL A 70 13.14 -2.71 11.92
N ALA A 71 13.63 -3.05 13.11
CA ALA A 71 13.73 -4.45 13.56
C ALA A 71 12.43 -5.01 14.18
N GLY A 72 11.44 -4.16 14.49
CA GLY A 72 10.21 -4.51 15.20
C GLY A 72 8.95 -4.54 14.35
N SER A 73 7.79 -4.60 15.01
CA SER A 73 6.43 -4.50 14.45
C SER A 73 5.68 -3.35 15.11
N ASN A 74 4.77 -2.68 14.39
CA ASN A 74 3.98 -1.57 14.91
C ASN A 74 4.83 -0.41 15.45
N THR A 75 5.98 -0.17 14.81
CA THR A 75 6.87 0.95 15.15
C THR A 75 6.65 2.13 14.21
N THR A 76 6.85 3.34 14.73
CA THR A 76 6.87 4.57 13.92
C THR A 76 8.28 5.12 13.87
N THR A 77 8.81 5.31 12.66
CA THR A 77 10.12 5.91 12.40
C THR A 77 9.92 7.27 11.74
N ASN A 78 10.31 8.34 12.44
CA ASN A 78 10.31 9.69 11.87
C ASN A 78 11.61 9.93 11.09
N THR A 79 11.50 10.50 9.91
CA THR A 79 12.63 10.79 9.03
C THR A 79 12.49 12.17 8.39
N THR A 80 13.47 12.54 7.56
CA THR A 80 13.52 13.83 6.86
C THR A 80 13.28 13.65 5.37
N ASN A 81 12.86 14.73 4.69
CA ASN A 81 12.66 14.72 3.25
C ASN A 81 13.94 14.29 2.51
N GLY A 82 13.80 13.39 1.54
CA GLY A 82 14.92 12.78 0.82
C GLY A 82 15.49 11.53 1.48
N ALA A 83 14.93 11.07 2.60
CA ALA A 83 15.30 9.78 3.18
C ALA A 83 14.96 8.63 2.22
N VAL A 84 15.83 7.62 2.15
CA VAL A 84 15.68 6.44 1.31
C VAL A 84 15.31 5.25 2.17
N VAL A 85 14.14 4.70 1.93
CA VAL A 85 13.64 3.48 2.55
C VAL A 85 13.93 2.32 1.62
N VAL A 86 14.72 1.35 2.09
CA VAL A 86 15.07 0.13 1.38
C VAL A 86 14.46 -1.04 2.14
N VAL A 87 13.45 -1.66 1.53
CA VAL A 87 12.88 -2.90 2.05
C VAL A 87 13.68 -4.06 1.46
N PRO A 88 14.49 -4.80 2.23
CA PRO A 88 15.23 -5.92 1.68
C PRO A 88 14.27 -7.00 1.17
N THR A 89 14.70 -7.78 0.17
CA THR A 89 13.90 -8.91 -0.36
C THR A 89 13.66 -10.00 0.67
N THR A 90 14.45 -10.03 1.75
CA THR A 90 14.31 -10.92 2.89
C THR A 90 13.30 -10.43 3.93
N ALA A 91 12.76 -9.21 3.79
CA ALA A 91 11.74 -8.72 4.69
C ALA A 91 10.44 -9.50 4.47
N THR A 92 10.04 -10.28 5.46
CA THR A 92 8.82 -11.10 5.43
C THR A 92 7.91 -10.71 6.58
N GLY A 93 6.60 -10.78 6.37
CA GLY A 93 5.59 -10.44 7.37
C GLY A 93 4.74 -9.23 6.99
N PRO A 94 3.77 -8.84 7.84
CA PRO A 94 2.89 -7.71 7.55
C PRO A 94 3.65 -6.38 7.57
N ALA A 95 3.32 -5.49 6.63
CA ALA A 95 3.79 -4.11 6.64
C ALA A 95 3.01 -3.30 7.68
N ASN A 96 3.47 -3.38 8.92
CA ASN A 96 2.82 -2.75 10.08
C ASN A 96 3.69 -1.68 10.75
N ASN A 97 4.87 -1.40 10.22
CA ASN A 97 5.69 -0.28 10.68
C ASN A 97 5.47 0.94 9.80
N THR A 98 5.34 2.10 10.41
CA THR A 98 5.14 3.36 9.71
C THR A 98 6.47 4.09 9.63
N VAL A 99 6.91 4.46 8.44
CA VAL A 99 7.98 5.45 8.26
C VAL A 99 7.31 6.73 7.80
N THR A 100 7.52 7.83 8.52
CA THR A 100 6.88 9.12 8.21
C THR A 100 7.91 10.23 8.15
N THR A 101 7.64 11.21 7.30
CA THR A 101 8.48 12.40 7.14
C THR A 101 7.73 13.64 7.56
N GLU A 102 8.40 14.50 8.33
CA GLU A 102 7.95 15.84 8.71
C GLU A 102 8.81 16.91 8.01
#